data_AF-B4K2R5-F1
#
_entry.id   AF-B4K2R5-F1
#
_cell.length_a   1.000
_cell.length_b   1.000
_cell.length_c   1.000
_cell.angle_alpha   90.00
_cell.angle_beta   90.00
_cell.angle_gamma   90.00
#
_symmetry.space_group_name_H-M   'P 1'
#
loop_
_entity.id
_entity.type
_entity.pdbx_description
1 polymer ?
#
loop_
_entity_poly.entity_id
_entity_poly.type
_entity_poly.pdbx_seq_one_letter_code
_entity_poly.pdbx_strand_id
1 'polypeptide(L)'
;MKSSTRIEKTKSDCALWDLRVNYHPEPALCIDQHSEERINYELTPDGALLRANSLETHRLTLAAKPDAGSLVRSELRLQHVALGEEEEPQQLEQPTLQAAIDSLLEWYRVFDLEADVDSVISELKGQTVSKWI
;
A
#
# COMPACT_ATOMS: atom_id res chain seq x y z
N MET A 1 -18.22 -16.23 -16.10
CA MET A 1 -16.77 -16.54 -16.27
C MET A 1 -16.17 -16.75 -14.87
N LYS A 2 -15.45 -17.85 -14.64
CA LYS A 2 -14.97 -18.28 -13.30
C LYS A 2 -13.47 -18.63 -13.32
N SER A 3 -12.62 -17.70 -13.70
CA SER A 3 -11.20 -17.79 -13.34
C SER A 3 -10.75 -16.37 -13.00
N SER A 4 -10.41 -16.17 -11.72
CA SER A 4 -9.83 -14.91 -11.24
C SER A 4 -8.45 -15.24 -10.72
N THR A 5 -7.41 -14.70 -11.35
CA THR A 5 -6.04 -14.87 -10.86
C THR A 5 -5.92 -14.12 -9.55
N ARG A 6 -5.35 -14.75 -8.52
CA ARG A 6 -5.08 -14.11 -7.23
C ARG A 6 -3.59 -13.89 -7.05
N ILE A 7 -3.23 -12.65 -6.76
CA ILE A 7 -1.86 -12.27 -6.43
C ILE A 7 -1.87 -11.72 -5.01
N GLU A 8 -0.98 -12.23 -4.17
CA GLU A 8 -0.75 -11.71 -2.83
C GLU A 8 0.60 -10.99 -2.81
N LYS A 9 0.60 -9.77 -2.27
CA LYS A 9 1.80 -9.00 -1.96
C LYS A 9 1.85 -8.81 -0.45
N THR A 10 2.95 -9.24 0.15
CA THR A 10 3.22 -9.02 1.57
C THR A 10 4.40 -8.07 1.71
N LYS A 11 4.20 -7.00 2.48
CA LYS A 11 5.25 -6.09 2.92
C LYS A 11 5.44 -6.29 4.42
N SER A 12 6.69 -6.43 4.85
CA SER A 12 7.06 -6.51 6.26
C SER A 12 7.81 -5.25 6.66
N ASP A 13 7.76 -4.89 7.94
CA ASP A 13 8.42 -3.70 8.47
C ASP A 13 7.91 -2.39 7.84
N CYS A 14 6.60 -2.33 7.55
CA CYS A 14 5.96 -1.18 6.89
C CYS A 14 5.68 0.01 7.84
N ALA A 15 6.00 -0.11 9.13
CA ALA A 15 5.98 1.03 10.03
C ALA A 15 7.32 1.76 9.97
N LEU A 16 7.36 2.87 9.26
CA LEU A 16 8.37 3.91 9.47
C LEU A 16 8.00 4.80 10.66
N TRP A 17 7.28 4.23 11.62
CA TRP A 17 6.89 4.96 12.79
C TRP A 17 8.16 5.37 13.54
N ASP A 18 8.43 6.67 13.58
CA ASP A 18 9.29 7.31 14.58
C ASP A 18 8.58 7.21 15.94
N LEU A 19 8.22 5.99 16.34
CA LEU A 19 7.92 5.70 17.73
C LEU A 19 9.25 5.90 18.43
N ARG A 20 9.39 7.07 19.06
CA ARG A 20 10.45 7.40 20.01
C ARG A 20 10.34 6.51 21.26
N VAL A 21 10.35 5.20 21.06
CA VAL A 21 10.43 4.22 22.14
C VAL A 21 11.90 4.21 22.54
N ASN A 22 12.19 4.77 23.70
CA ASN A 22 13.50 4.62 24.29
C ASN A 22 13.70 3.13 24.60
N TYR A 23 14.58 2.48 23.82
CA TYR A 23 14.96 1.09 24.06
C TYR A 23 15.61 0.99 25.45
N HIS A 24 14.98 0.23 26.35
CA HIS A 24 15.56 -0.05 27.66
C HIS A 24 16.62 -1.15 27.51
N PRO A 25 17.79 -1.05 28.15
CA PRO A 25 18.83 -2.08 28.07
C PRO A 25 18.37 -3.45 28.58
N GLU A 26 17.40 -3.49 29.50
CA GLU A 26 16.79 -4.73 29.99
C GLU A 26 15.78 -5.30 28.99
N PRO A 27 16.05 -6.49 28.39
CA PRO A 27 15.19 -7.07 27.36
C PRO A 27 13.75 -7.32 27.81
N ALA A 28 13.54 -7.61 29.10
CA ALA A 28 12.22 -7.83 29.67
C ALA A 28 11.34 -6.56 29.67
N LEU A 29 11.93 -5.37 29.67
CA LEU A 29 11.23 -4.09 29.63
C LEU A 29 11.13 -3.52 28.21
N CYS A 30 11.60 -4.27 27.21
CA CYS A 30 11.56 -3.86 25.82
C CYS A 30 10.14 -3.97 25.22
N ILE A 31 9.92 -3.25 24.11
CA ILE A 31 8.70 -3.34 23.31
C ILE A 31 9.01 -4.12 22.04
N ASP A 32 8.33 -5.24 21.87
CA ASP A 32 8.33 -5.99 20.61
C ASP A 32 7.38 -5.31 19.62
N GLN A 33 7.87 -5.09 18.41
CA GLN A 33 7.12 -4.43 17.33
C GLN A 33 7.00 -5.37 16.14
N HIS A 34 5.80 -5.43 15.56
CA HIS A 34 5.56 -6.16 14.33
C HIS A 34 4.62 -5.37 13.43
N SER A 35 5.08 -5.13 12.20
CA SER A 35 4.36 -4.35 11.20
C SER A 35 4.33 -5.12 9.89
N GLU A 36 3.13 -5.31 9.35
CA GLU A 36 2.89 -6.08 8.14
C GLU A 36 1.72 -5.47 7.35
N GLU A 37 1.89 -5.37 6.03
CA GLU A 37 0.81 -5.06 5.10
C GLU A 37 0.63 -6.24 4.14
N ARG A 38 -0.59 -6.77 4.05
CA ARG A 38 -0.97 -7.82 3.08
C ARG A 38 -1.97 -7.27 2.09
N ILE A 39 -1.60 -7.32 0.82
CA ILE A 39 -2.43 -6.85 -0.29
C ILE A 39 -2.81 -8.04 -1.17
N ASN A 40 -4.11 -8.23 -1.34
CA ASN A 40 -4.68 -9.26 -2.19
C ASN A 40 -5.29 -8.63 -3.44
N TYR A 41 -4.76 -8.99 -4.60
CA TYR A 41 -5.27 -8.56 -5.90
C TYR A 41 -6.07 -9.70 -6.55
N GLU A 42 -7.29 -9.38 -6.98
CA GLU A 42 -8.13 -10.24 -7.81
C GLU A 42 -8.12 -9.67 -9.23
N LEU A 43 -7.64 -10.46 -10.19
CA LEU A 43 -7.53 -10.07 -11.59
C LEU A 43 -8.49 -10.87 -12.48
N THR A 44 -8.89 -10.29 -13.60
CA THR A 44 -9.52 -11.00 -14.71
C THR A 44 -8.54 -11.97 -15.38
N PRO A 45 -9.01 -12.91 -16.25
CA PRO A 45 -8.12 -13.79 -17.01
C PRO A 45 -7.11 -13.07 -17.91
N ASP A 46 -7.47 -11.89 -18.43
CA ASP A 46 -6.62 -11.00 -19.24
C ASP A 46 -5.72 -10.09 -18.40
N GLY A 47 -5.83 -10.13 -17.06
CA GLY A 47 -4.94 -9.45 -16.13
C GLY A 47 -5.40 -8.09 -15.64
N ALA A 48 -6.62 -7.65 -15.99
CA ALA A 48 -7.19 -6.42 -15.48
C ALA A 48 -7.57 -6.55 -13.99
N LEU A 49 -7.35 -5.49 -13.22
CA LEU A 49 -7.65 -5.48 -11.78
C LEU A 49 -9.16 -5.37 -11.53
N LEU A 50 -9.74 -6.38 -10.88
CA LEU A 50 -11.13 -6.35 -10.42
C LEU A 50 -11.24 -5.80 -9.01
N ARG A 51 -10.33 -6.21 -8.13
CA ARG A 51 -10.34 -5.82 -6.72
C ARG A 51 -8.95 -5.88 -6.13
N ALA A 52 -8.63 -4.92 -5.26
CA ALA A 52 -7.52 -5.01 -4.34
C ALA A 52 -8.04 -4.81 -2.91
N ASN A 53 -7.65 -5.69 -1.98
CA ASN A 53 -7.87 -5.48 -0.55
C ASN A 53 -6.49 -5.41 0.13
N SER A 54 -6.21 -4.32 0.84
CA SER A 54 -5.05 -4.21 1.72
C SER A 54 -5.50 -4.32 3.17
N LEU A 55 -4.76 -5.11 3.95
CA LEU A 55 -4.83 -5.16 5.41
C LEU A 55 -3.45 -4.81 5.95
N GLU A 56 -3.34 -3.66 6.58
CA GLU A 56 -2.16 -3.24 7.31
C GLU A 56 -2.38 -3.51 8.80
N THR A 57 -1.39 -4.12 9.44
CA THR A 57 -1.43 -4.51 10.85
C THR A 57 -0.14 -4.10 11.53
N HIS A 58 -0.27 -3.36 12.63
CA HIS A 58 0.85 -3.02 13.49
C HIS A 58 0.56 -3.43 14.92
N ARG A 59 1.49 -4.15 15.52
CA ARG A 59 1.40 -4.65 16.89
C ARG A 59 2.59 -4.17 17.69
N LEU A 60 2.30 -3.69 18.90
CA LEU A 60 3.28 -3.31 19.91
C LEU A 60 2.96 -4.07 21.20
N THR A 61 3.90 -4.84 21.73
CA THR A 61 3.70 -5.66 22.94
C THR A 61 4.88 -5.57 23.90
N LEU A 62 4.63 -5.72 25.20
CA LEU A 62 5.72 -5.83 26.17
C LEU A 62 6.42 -7.19 26.01
N ALA A 63 7.75 -7.20 25.86
CA ALA A 63 8.51 -8.43 25.62
C ALA A 63 8.33 -9.47 26.75
N ALA A 64 8.31 -9.04 28.02
CA ALA A 64 8.06 -9.93 29.16
C ALA A 64 6.59 -10.37 29.30
N LYS A 65 5.65 -9.74 28.59
CA LYS A 65 4.22 -10.03 28.66
C LYS A 65 3.54 -9.81 27.30
N PRO A 66 3.64 -10.76 26.35
CA PRO A 66 3.17 -10.58 24.97
C PRO A 66 1.65 -10.38 24.80
N ASP A 67 0.84 -10.67 25.83
CA ASP A 67 -0.59 -10.40 25.87
C ASP A 67 -0.93 -8.97 26.32
N ALA A 68 0.06 -8.19 26.78
CA ALA A 68 -0.09 -6.78 27.12
C ALA A 68 0.47 -5.89 25.99
N GLY A 69 -0.41 -5.17 25.29
CA GLY A 69 -0.01 -4.33 24.17
C GLY A 69 -1.17 -3.67 23.43
N SER A 70 -0.83 -3.13 22.26
CA SER A 70 -1.73 -2.41 21.36
C SER A 70 -1.67 -2.99 19.95
N LEU A 71 -2.79 -2.88 19.24
CA LEU A 71 -2.94 -3.33 17.86
C LEU A 71 -3.64 -2.25 17.05
N VAL A 72 -3.00 -1.83 15.96
CA VAL A 72 -3.59 -0.93 14.95
C VAL A 72 -3.83 -1.75 13.69
N ARG A 73 -5.02 -1.60 13.11
CA ARG A 73 -5.39 -2.24 11.84
C ARG A 73 -6.01 -1.22 10.91
N SER A 74 -5.59 -1.24 9.66
CA SER A 74 -6.17 -0.45 8.58
C SER A 74 -6.60 -1.39 7.46
N GLU A 75 -7.79 -1.17 6.93
CA GLU A 75 -8.34 -1.92 5.81
C GLU A 75 -8.63 -0.97 4.66
N LEU A 76 -8.05 -1.24 3.50
CA LEU A 76 -8.33 -0.52 2.25
C LEU A 76 -8.94 -1.49 1.24
N ARG A 77 -10.03 -1.06 0.59
CA ARG A 77 -10.61 -1.78 -0.55
C ARG A 77 -10.69 -0.88 -1.77
N LEU A 78 -10.07 -1.32 -2.85
CA LEU A 78 -10.27 -0.80 -4.19
C LEU A 78 -11.07 -1.84 -4.99
N GLN A 79 -12.15 -1.42 -5.64
CA GLN A 79 -12.97 -2.30 -6.45
C GLN A 79 -13.34 -1.62 -7.77
N HIS A 80 -13.12 -2.33 -8.87
CA HIS A 80 -13.64 -1.93 -10.16
C HIS A 80 -15.17 -2.03 -10.15
N VAL A 81 -15.86 -0.95 -10.50
CA VAL A 81 -17.33 -0.86 -10.46
C VAL A 81 -17.93 -0.98 -11.86
N ALA A 82 -17.44 -0.18 -12.80
CA ALA A 82 -17.84 -0.21 -14.20
C ALA A 82 -16.80 0.54 -15.06
N LEU A 83 -16.82 0.32 -16.38
CA LEU A 83 -15.98 1.02 -17.35
C LEU A 83 -16.57 2.38 -17.80
N GLY A 84 -17.82 2.69 -17.42
CA GLY A 84 -18.55 3.83 -17.97
C GLY A 84 -19.08 3.56 -19.39
N GLU A 85 -20.11 4.30 -19.80
CA GLU A 85 -20.70 4.22 -21.16
C GLU A 85 -20.24 5.38 -22.06
N GLU A 86 -19.48 6.33 -21.51
CA GLU A 86 -18.98 7.48 -22.25
C GLU A 86 -17.87 7.08 -23.24
N GLU A 87 -17.74 7.84 -24.32
CA GLU A 87 -16.67 7.62 -25.30
C GLU A 87 -15.30 7.68 -24.62
N GLU A 88 -14.40 6.77 -25.01
CA GLU A 88 -13.04 6.75 -24.49
C GLU A 88 -12.39 8.13 -24.70
N PRO A 89 -11.78 8.71 -23.66
CA PRO A 89 -11.13 10.00 -23.80
C PRO A 89 -10.04 9.91 -24.86
N GLN A 90 -10.02 10.90 -25.76
CA GLN A 90 -8.99 10.95 -26.81
C GLN A 90 -7.61 11.10 -26.17
N GLN A 91 -6.67 10.29 -26.64
CA GLN A 91 -5.28 10.36 -26.20
C GLN A 91 -4.66 11.72 -26.55
N LEU A 92 -3.96 12.33 -25.60
CA LEU A 92 -3.27 13.60 -25.83
C LEU A 92 -2.14 13.42 -26.87
N GLU A 93 -2.16 14.25 -27.90
CA GLU A 93 -1.13 14.30 -28.93
C GLU A 93 0.04 15.19 -28.49
N GLN A 94 0.94 14.63 -27.67
CA GLN A 94 2.11 15.33 -27.17
C GLN A 94 3.39 14.55 -27.47
N PRO A 95 4.52 15.22 -27.74
CA PRO A 95 5.75 14.56 -28.15
C PRO A 95 6.44 13.82 -27.00
N THR A 96 6.14 14.18 -25.74
CA THR A 96 6.71 13.56 -24.54
C THR A 96 5.68 13.48 -23.41
N LEU A 97 5.90 12.56 -22.46
CA LEU A 97 5.09 12.45 -21.24
C LEU A 97 5.10 13.76 -20.44
N GLN A 98 6.26 14.41 -20.31
CA GLN A 98 6.37 15.68 -19.58
C GLN A 98 5.53 16.78 -20.24
N ALA A 99 5.56 16.89 -21.57
CA ALA A 99 4.73 17.86 -22.29
C ALA A 99 3.22 17.59 -22.10
N ALA A 100 2.81 16.33 -22.02
CA ALA A 100 1.44 15.97 -21.68
C ALA A 100 1.05 16.37 -20.25
N ILE A 101 1.91 16.10 -19.27
CA ILE A 101 1.71 16.52 -17.88
C ILE A 101 1.60 18.04 -17.80
N ASP A 102 2.56 18.77 -18.37
CA ASP A 102 2.60 20.23 -18.34
C ASP A 102 1.33 20.85 -18.95
N SER A 103 0.83 20.29 -20.06
CA SER A 103 -0.41 20.74 -20.70
C SER A 103 -1.65 20.56 -19.81
N LEU A 104 -1.65 19.56 -18.93
CA LEU A 104 -2.72 19.33 -17.97
C LEU A 104 -2.55 20.18 -16.71
N LEU A 105 -1.32 20.40 -16.26
CA LEU A 105 -0.99 21.21 -15.08
C LEU A 105 -1.38 22.69 -15.24
N GLU A 106 -1.56 23.19 -16.46
CA GLU A 106 -2.19 24.51 -16.68
C GLU A 106 -3.60 24.58 -16.06
N TRP A 107 -4.31 23.43 -15.99
CA TRP A 107 -5.65 23.32 -15.41
C TRP A 107 -5.67 22.71 -14.01
N TYR A 108 -4.67 21.90 -13.65
CA TYR A 108 -4.54 21.31 -12.32
C TYR A 108 -3.60 22.12 -11.45
N ARG A 109 -4.15 22.70 -10.38
CA ARG A 109 -3.29 23.22 -9.31
C ARG A 109 -2.52 22.04 -8.72
N VAL A 110 -1.20 22.09 -8.81
CA VAL A 110 -0.31 21.22 -8.04
C VAL A 110 -0.57 21.55 -6.57
N PHE A 111 -1.31 20.70 -5.90
CA PHE A 111 -1.22 20.64 -4.46
C PHE A 111 0.00 19.77 -4.20
N ASP A 112 1.01 20.33 -3.54
CA ASP A 112 2.03 19.51 -2.90
C ASP A 112 1.27 18.63 -1.89
N LEU A 113 1.02 17.39 -2.29
CA LEU A 113 0.57 16.36 -1.37
C LEU A 113 1.77 16.11 -0.45
N GLU A 114 1.86 16.87 0.64
CA GLU A 114 2.66 16.54 1.81
C GLU A 114 2.01 15.31 2.49
N ALA A 115 2.02 14.20 1.77
CA ALA A 115 1.90 12.89 2.36
C ALA A 115 3.34 12.40 2.46
N ASP A 116 3.83 12.32 3.69
CA ASP A 116 5.08 11.69 4.14
C ASP A 116 5.08 10.16 3.85
N VAL A 117 4.55 9.77 2.69
CA VAL A 117 4.11 8.41 2.34
C VAL A 117 4.88 7.88 1.13
N ASP A 118 5.29 8.73 0.18
CA ASP A 118 5.91 8.25 -1.07
C ASP A 118 7.45 8.26 -1.07
N SER A 119 8.09 9.12 -0.27
CA SER A 119 9.56 9.21 -0.19
C SER A 119 10.20 7.93 0.37
N VAL A 120 9.43 7.07 1.04
CA VAL A 120 9.96 5.95 1.83
C VAL A 120 9.51 4.57 1.33
N ILE A 121 8.69 4.49 0.28
CA ILE A 121 8.36 3.21 -0.38
C ILE A 121 9.63 2.55 -0.96
N SER A 122 10.67 3.35 -1.26
CA SER A 122 11.98 2.88 -1.74
C SER A 122 12.88 2.25 -0.66
N GLU A 123 12.54 2.32 0.63
CA GLU A 123 13.37 1.77 1.72
C GLU A 123 12.77 0.52 2.41
N LEU A 124 11.71 -0.06 1.85
CA LEU A 124 11.12 -1.29 2.38
C LEU A 124 12.09 -2.48 2.25
N LYS A 125 12.56 -2.98 3.39
CA LYS A 125 13.60 -4.02 3.48
C LYS A 125 13.21 -5.40 2.95
N GLY A 126 11.91 -5.65 2.67
CA GLY A 126 11.46 -6.92 2.09
C GLY A 126 10.07 -6.85 1.50
N GLN A 127 9.95 -7.25 0.23
CA GLN A 127 8.66 -7.46 -0.45
C GLN A 127 8.64 -8.89 -1.00
N THR A 128 7.58 -9.64 -0.72
CA THR A 128 7.36 -10.97 -1.33
C THR A 128 6.06 -10.94 -2.11
N VAL A 129 6.11 -11.42 -3.36
CA VAL A 129 4.94 -11.53 -4.25
C VAL A 129 4.70 -13.00 -4.55
N SER A 130 3.49 -13.48 -4.29
CA SER A 130 3.08 -14.86 -4.54
C SER A 130 1.86 -14.89 -5.48
N LYS A 131 1.90 -15.78 -6.48
CA LYS A 131 0.83 -15.94 -7.47
C LYS A 131 0.13 -17.28 -7.28
N TRP A 132 -1.20 -17.25 -7.21
CA TRP A 132 -2.05 -18.44 -7.13
C TRP A 132 -2.96 -18.46 -8.36
N ILE A 133 -2.96 -19.59 -9.07
CA ILE A 133 -3.76 -19.85 -10.28
C ILE A 133 -4.99 -20.67 -9.88
#